data_AF-A0A271J7E1-F1
#
_entry.id   AF-A0A271J7E1-F1
#
_cell.length_a   1.000
_cell.length_b   1.000
_cell.length_c   1.000
_cell.angle_alpha   90.00
_cell.angle_beta   90.00
_cell.angle_gamma   90.00
#
_symmetry.space_group_name_H-M   'P 1'
#
loop_
_entity.id
_entity.type
_entity.pdbx_description
1 polymer ?
#
loop_
_entity_poly.entity_id
_entity_poly.type
_entity_poly.pdbx_seq_one_letter_code
_entity_poly.pdbx_strand_id
1 'polypeptide(L)'
;MRLLLPHGTLGCLFIAALLWTGCDTSSADTAAAAAADAHAAGLGDGNQYADLPPTFDAVLNEVSLRHPGFKGAVANDDGHGLVALVAPGEGLNTTRLLADLTAAVSPPDARSAGGAAATGREISVRPVENSDRPDFHVLYRAKTQLRRFFARRGTIISLDLDEVRGRVVVGTASEERAARVRARMTDDELAVTDFIRAEPVSLLRGASSARRPGLLNQPSRSIRNSPFSPLVGGVEAKLVLPNGTPDECSVGPIVRYNNAVYGFLTAAHCTLNRAQVTSFQFYHPNISTLVGTEIAEAPFRSGWFITDGYYSDVAFVKTPPGTTLRGRVIFAEGCNLNSQDCREISESDISGSTSYLGVGNYANKTGRSTGTTSGRVAQTCVDIEGDDGRRNLCANRVAHTPDEPYPSTLPLADSGDSGSIVHTYSLPMGTQDVIGVLWGRPSTTTFYYSPWENIWQQERAGTNYGLPVTVVTASQGVVSNTSGGGGGGGGGGGGCLTSNGLVPEPC
;
A
#
# COMPACT_ATOMS: atom_id res chain seq x y z
N MET A 1 28.53 -13.77 65.44
CA MET A 1 28.43 -14.34 66.80
C MET A 1 26.95 -14.34 67.17
N ARG A 2 26.37 -15.55 67.36
CA ARG A 2 25.09 -15.95 67.99
C ARG A 2 23.82 -15.09 67.79
N LEU A 3 22.76 -15.58 67.12
CA LEU A 3 21.80 -16.66 67.44
C LEU A 3 20.54 -16.16 68.20
N LEU A 4 19.38 -16.52 67.62
CA LEU A 4 18.08 -16.90 68.21
C LEU A 4 16.85 -15.97 68.03
N LEU A 5 15.91 -16.51 67.24
CA LEU A 5 14.42 -16.41 67.20
C LEU A 5 13.78 -16.61 68.61
N PRO A 6 12.43 -16.50 68.88
CA PRO A 6 11.30 -16.87 67.97
C PRO A 6 9.86 -16.28 68.20
N HIS A 7 8.91 -16.75 67.35
CA HIS A 7 7.42 -16.89 67.46
C HIS A 7 6.53 -15.61 67.60
N GLY A 8 5.34 -15.47 66.98
CA GLY A 8 4.53 -16.35 66.14
C GLY A 8 3.17 -15.74 65.69
N THR A 9 2.61 -16.34 64.63
CA THR A 9 1.19 -16.64 64.29
C THR A 9 0.14 -15.59 63.86
N LEU A 10 -0.48 -15.88 62.69
CA LEU A 10 -1.85 -15.67 62.15
C LEU A 10 -1.72 -15.32 60.65
N GLY A 11 -2.34 -15.94 59.64
CA GLY A 11 -3.45 -16.90 59.49
C GLY A 11 -4.05 -16.69 58.08
N CYS A 12 -4.72 -17.73 57.54
CA CYS A 12 -5.46 -17.81 56.25
C CYS A 12 -4.61 -18.17 55.00
N LEU A 13 -4.55 -19.42 54.51
CA LEU A 13 -5.58 -20.40 54.06
C LEU A 13 -6.18 -20.06 52.68
N PHE A 14 -5.74 -20.78 51.63
CA PHE A 14 -6.59 -21.44 50.63
C PHE A 14 -5.71 -22.36 49.74
N ILE A 15 -5.85 -23.68 49.95
CA ILE A 15 -5.45 -24.73 49.01
C ILE A 15 -6.73 -25.53 48.76
N ALA A 16 -7.13 -25.66 47.50
CA ALA A 16 -8.08 -26.67 47.06
C ALA A 16 -7.42 -27.49 45.95
N ALA A 17 -7.12 -28.73 46.27
CA ALA A 17 -6.78 -29.79 45.33
C ALA A 17 -8.08 -30.46 44.87
N LEU A 18 -8.15 -30.82 43.58
CA LEU A 18 -9.12 -31.79 43.08
C LEU A 18 -8.41 -32.80 42.19
N LEU A 19 -8.53 -34.06 42.61
CA LEU A 19 -8.12 -35.28 41.95
C LEU A 19 -8.88 -35.47 40.63
N TRP A 20 -8.23 -36.02 39.61
CA TRP A 20 -8.94 -36.80 38.58
C TRP A 20 -8.09 -37.95 38.05
N THR A 21 -8.63 -39.15 38.23
CA THR A 21 -8.30 -40.39 37.52
C THR A 21 -9.26 -40.56 36.35
N GLY A 22 -8.78 -41.01 35.19
CA GLY A 22 -9.63 -41.56 34.14
C GLY A 22 -9.04 -41.40 32.73
N CYS A 23 -8.56 -42.51 32.17
CA CYS A 23 -8.34 -42.63 30.73
C CYS A 23 -9.69 -42.59 30.02
N ASP A 24 -9.85 -41.71 29.02
CA ASP A 24 -10.77 -41.98 27.92
C ASP A 24 -10.35 -41.24 26.64
N THR A 25 -10.46 -41.96 25.53
CA THR A 25 -9.97 -41.58 24.20
C THR A 25 -11.00 -40.71 23.46
N SER A 26 -10.76 -39.39 23.38
CA SER A 26 -11.32 -38.50 22.34
C SER A 26 -10.63 -37.11 22.37
N SER A 27 -9.45 -37.01 21.76
CA SER A 27 -8.60 -35.80 21.83
C SER A 27 -8.79 -34.80 20.68
N ALA A 28 -9.83 -34.93 19.85
CA ALA A 28 -10.11 -33.99 18.76
C ALA A 28 -11.20 -32.96 19.12
N ASP A 29 -12.23 -33.36 19.88
CA ASP A 29 -13.36 -32.47 20.20
C ASP A 29 -13.12 -31.57 21.41
N THR A 30 -12.17 -31.92 22.28
CA THR A 30 -11.83 -31.12 23.48
C THR A 30 -10.96 -29.90 23.17
N ALA A 31 -10.16 -29.92 22.09
CA ALA A 31 -9.38 -28.77 21.65
C ALA A 31 -10.28 -27.71 20.96
N ALA A 32 -11.27 -28.14 20.18
CA ALA A 32 -12.24 -27.25 19.55
C ALA A 32 -13.21 -26.63 20.58
N ALA A 33 -13.60 -27.38 21.61
CA ALA A 33 -14.41 -26.88 22.71
C ALA A 33 -13.63 -25.92 23.63
N ALA A 34 -12.35 -26.18 23.90
CA ALA A 34 -11.50 -25.27 24.67
C ALA A 34 -11.23 -23.94 23.92
N ALA A 35 -11.14 -23.96 22.60
CA ALA A 35 -11.05 -22.75 21.78
C ALA A 35 -12.37 -21.95 21.74
N ALA A 36 -13.52 -22.64 21.80
CA ALA A 36 -14.83 -22.00 21.85
C ALA A 36 -15.17 -21.41 23.24
N ASP A 37 -14.78 -22.07 24.33
CA ASP A 37 -15.03 -21.60 25.70
C ASP A 37 -14.09 -20.45 26.12
N ALA A 38 -12.86 -20.39 25.60
CA ALA A 38 -11.98 -19.23 25.77
C ALA A 38 -12.60 -17.95 25.17
N HIS A 39 -13.44 -18.08 24.14
CA HIS A 39 -14.15 -16.97 23.51
C HIS A 39 -15.38 -16.49 24.33
N ALA A 40 -15.92 -17.34 25.21
CA ALA A 40 -17.11 -17.07 26.04
C ALA A 40 -16.76 -16.60 27.47
N ALA A 41 -15.57 -16.91 27.98
CA ALA A 41 -15.18 -16.65 29.38
C ALA A 41 -14.69 -15.21 29.67
N GLY A 42 -14.64 -14.29 28.69
CA GLY A 42 -14.30 -12.89 28.96
C GLY A 42 -12.89 -12.63 29.54
N LEU A 43 -12.02 -13.64 29.54
CA LEU A 43 -10.58 -13.47 29.73
C LEU A 43 -10.01 -13.01 28.38
N GLY A 44 -10.16 -11.70 28.14
CA GLY A 44 -9.83 -11.08 26.87
C GLY A 44 -8.34 -11.18 26.54
N ASP A 45 -8.02 -12.08 25.63
CA ASP A 45 -7.14 -11.77 24.50
C ASP A 45 -7.87 -10.77 23.62
N GLY A 46 -8.26 -9.60 24.17
CA GLY A 46 -8.82 -8.51 23.38
C GLY A 46 -7.85 -8.33 22.23
N ASN A 47 -8.31 -8.58 21.00
CA ASN A 47 -7.44 -8.60 19.83
C ASN A 47 -6.76 -7.23 19.80
N GLN A 48 -5.54 -7.16 20.33
CA GLN A 48 -4.74 -5.93 20.49
C GLN A 48 -4.39 -5.30 19.13
N TYR A 49 -4.83 -5.96 18.05
CA TYR A 49 -4.69 -5.58 16.66
C TYR A 49 -6.01 -5.17 16.00
N ALA A 50 -7.15 -5.23 16.73
CA ALA A 50 -8.46 -4.82 16.22
C ALA A 50 -8.50 -3.33 15.82
N ASP A 51 -7.61 -2.53 16.41
CA ASP A 51 -7.47 -1.10 16.09
C ASP A 51 -6.49 -0.86 14.93
N LEU A 52 -5.72 -1.85 14.45
CA LEU A 52 -4.77 -1.64 13.36
C LEU A 52 -5.48 -1.53 12.00
N PRO A 53 -4.93 -0.76 11.03
CA PRO A 53 -5.50 -0.67 9.70
C PRO A 53 -5.58 -2.07 9.06
N PRO A 54 -6.62 -2.36 8.25
CA PRO A 54 -6.72 -3.60 7.51
C PRO A 54 -5.76 -3.62 6.32
N THR A 55 -4.46 -3.67 6.63
CA THR A 55 -3.37 -3.94 5.69
C THR A 55 -3.46 -5.37 5.16
N PHE A 56 -2.72 -5.70 4.10
CA PHE A 56 -2.73 -7.05 3.54
C PHE A 56 -2.40 -8.12 4.60
N ASP A 57 -1.33 -7.93 5.38
CA ASP A 57 -0.98 -8.83 6.48
C ASP A 57 -2.09 -8.96 7.53
N ALA A 58 -2.77 -7.87 7.87
CA ALA A 58 -3.86 -7.90 8.84
C ALA A 58 -5.03 -8.75 8.32
N VAL A 59 -5.37 -8.59 7.04
CA VAL A 59 -6.38 -9.38 6.34
C VAL A 59 -6.00 -10.86 6.31
N LEU A 60 -4.76 -11.18 5.94
CA LEU A 60 -4.27 -12.56 5.93
C LEU A 60 -4.24 -13.19 7.33
N ASN A 61 -3.94 -12.40 8.37
CA ASN A 61 -4.01 -12.85 9.75
C ASN A 61 -5.44 -13.20 10.18
N GLU A 62 -6.44 -12.39 9.82
CA GLU A 62 -7.87 -12.69 10.08
C GLU A 62 -8.34 -13.97 9.37
N VAL A 63 -7.81 -14.26 8.19
CA VAL A 63 -8.04 -15.54 7.50
C VAL A 63 -7.34 -16.68 8.26
N SER A 64 -6.07 -16.51 8.64
CA SER A 64 -5.29 -17.52 9.36
C SER A 64 -5.92 -17.94 10.69
N LEU A 65 -6.48 -17.00 11.45
CA LEU A 65 -7.17 -17.29 12.71
C LEU A 65 -8.41 -18.16 12.55
N ARG A 66 -9.06 -18.12 11.38
CA ARG A 66 -10.26 -18.92 11.06
C ARG A 66 -9.92 -20.26 10.40
N HIS A 67 -8.70 -20.40 9.88
CA HIS A 67 -8.25 -21.52 9.07
C HIS A 67 -6.87 -22.00 9.53
N PRO A 68 -6.79 -22.80 10.61
CA PRO A 68 -5.55 -23.45 11.03
C PRO A 68 -4.91 -24.22 9.86
N GLY A 69 -3.60 -24.08 9.69
CA GLY A 69 -2.87 -24.60 8.53
C GLY A 69 -2.77 -23.64 7.35
N PHE A 70 -3.41 -22.46 7.38
CA PHE A 70 -3.17 -21.40 6.41
C PHE A 70 -1.81 -20.71 6.67
N LYS A 71 -0.92 -20.78 5.67
CA LYS A 71 0.48 -20.35 5.74
C LYS A 71 0.75 -18.97 5.11
N GLY A 72 -0.21 -18.42 4.38
CA GLY A 72 -0.10 -17.11 3.72
C GLY A 72 -0.69 -17.14 2.31
N ALA A 73 -0.51 -16.06 1.55
CA ALA A 73 -0.95 -15.98 0.17
C ALA A 73 0.09 -15.28 -0.71
N VAL A 74 0.23 -15.78 -1.94
CA VAL A 74 1.14 -15.23 -2.97
C VAL A 74 0.38 -15.06 -4.29
N ALA A 75 0.98 -14.46 -5.30
CA ALA A 75 0.40 -14.41 -6.64
C ALA A 75 0.42 -15.80 -7.30
N ASN A 76 -0.48 -16.02 -8.27
CA ASN A 76 -0.39 -17.18 -9.16
C ASN A 76 0.77 -17.01 -10.17
N ASP A 77 1.06 -18.07 -10.93
CA ASP A 77 2.20 -18.11 -11.84
C ASP A 77 2.12 -17.02 -12.93
N ASP A 78 0.91 -16.67 -13.35
CA ASP A 78 0.66 -15.59 -14.31
C ASP A 78 0.80 -14.18 -13.70
N GLY A 79 0.92 -14.05 -12.37
CA GLY A 79 1.08 -12.75 -11.70
C GLY A 79 -0.19 -11.90 -11.62
N HIS A 80 -1.36 -12.50 -11.80
CA HIS A 80 -2.66 -11.78 -11.80
C HIS A 80 -3.67 -12.31 -10.76
N GLY A 81 -3.41 -13.47 -10.16
CA GLY A 81 -4.28 -14.14 -9.17
C GLY A 81 -3.73 -14.09 -7.74
N LEU A 82 -4.34 -14.90 -6.87
CA LEU A 82 -3.80 -15.28 -5.55
C LEU A 82 -3.75 -16.80 -5.42
N VAL A 83 -2.76 -17.28 -4.69
CA VAL A 83 -2.58 -18.66 -4.31
C VAL A 83 -2.49 -18.70 -2.79
N ALA A 84 -3.50 -19.27 -2.14
CA ALA A 84 -3.47 -19.58 -0.73
C ALA A 84 -2.48 -20.72 -0.47
N LEU A 85 -1.49 -20.46 0.38
CA LEU A 85 -0.49 -21.43 0.81
C LEU A 85 -1.02 -22.17 2.04
N VAL A 86 -1.07 -23.51 1.99
CA VAL A 86 -1.70 -24.32 3.04
C VAL A 86 -0.82 -25.50 3.46
N ALA A 87 -0.91 -25.92 4.73
CA ALA A 87 -0.29 -27.16 5.18
C ALA A 87 -0.81 -28.36 4.37
N PRO A 88 0.04 -29.34 4.02
CA PRO A 88 -0.44 -30.62 3.53
C PRO A 88 -1.10 -31.39 4.68
N GLY A 89 -2.32 -31.90 4.48
CA GLY A 89 -3.03 -32.71 5.48
C GLY A 89 -4.56 -32.65 5.39
N GLU A 90 -5.24 -33.57 6.08
CA GLU A 90 -6.70 -33.60 6.20
C GLU A 90 -7.18 -32.57 7.24
N GLY A 91 -8.29 -31.86 6.95
CA GLY A 91 -8.98 -31.00 7.92
C GLY A 91 -9.17 -29.53 7.50
N LEU A 92 -8.43 -29.04 6.50
CA LEU A 92 -8.65 -27.69 5.98
C LEU A 92 -9.82 -27.67 4.99
N ASN A 93 -10.87 -26.90 5.30
CA ASN A 93 -11.97 -26.66 4.37
C ASN A 93 -11.55 -25.60 3.33
N THR A 94 -10.93 -26.06 2.24
CA THR A 94 -10.41 -25.19 1.17
C THR A 94 -11.49 -24.35 0.51
N THR A 95 -12.72 -24.86 0.37
CA THR A 95 -13.86 -24.09 -0.15
C THR A 95 -14.18 -22.89 0.74
N ARG A 96 -14.25 -23.11 2.06
CA ARG A 96 -14.49 -22.03 3.01
C ARG A 96 -13.31 -21.05 3.08
N LEU A 97 -12.08 -21.54 3.04
CA LEU A 97 -10.88 -20.71 2.96
C LEU A 97 -10.92 -19.78 1.75
N LEU A 98 -11.20 -20.31 0.56
CA LEU A 98 -11.28 -19.53 -0.66
C LEU A 98 -12.38 -18.48 -0.58
N ALA A 99 -13.56 -18.82 -0.03
CA ALA A 99 -14.63 -17.86 0.17
C ALA A 99 -14.22 -16.73 1.15
N ASP A 100 -13.63 -17.08 2.29
CA ASP A 100 -13.18 -16.13 3.29
C ASP A 100 -12.04 -15.23 2.77
N LEU A 101 -11.08 -15.80 2.02
CA LEU A 101 -9.99 -15.04 1.41
C LEU A 101 -10.51 -14.11 0.32
N THR A 102 -11.40 -14.60 -0.56
CA THR A 102 -12.04 -13.78 -1.61
C THR A 102 -12.78 -12.60 -1.00
N ALA A 103 -13.57 -12.86 0.04
CA ALA A 103 -14.29 -11.81 0.76
C ALA A 103 -13.31 -10.79 1.34
N ALA A 104 -12.22 -11.25 1.97
CA ALA A 104 -11.29 -10.38 2.68
C ALA A 104 -10.44 -9.49 1.75
N VAL A 105 -10.03 -10.00 0.58
CA VAL A 105 -9.17 -9.28 -0.39
C VAL A 105 -9.96 -8.50 -1.46
N SER A 106 -11.29 -8.59 -1.46
CA SER A 106 -12.13 -7.78 -2.35
C SER A 106 -12.05 -6.30 -1.97
N PRO A 107 -11.88 -5.37 -2.93
CA PRO A 107 -11.80 -3.94 -2.67
C PRO A 107 -12.99 -3.43 -1.84
N PRO A 108 -12.77 -2.51 -0.89
CA PRO A 108 -13.85 -1.88 -0.14
C PRO A 108 -14.92 -1.23 -1.03
N ASP A 109 -14.52 -0.66 -2.17
CA ASP A 109 -15.38 0.07 -3.10
C ASP A 109 -16.35 -0.85 -3.88
N ALA A 110 -15.96 -2.11 -4.07
CA ALA A 110 -16.83 -3.14 -4.64
C ALA A 110 -17.93 -3.57 -3.64
N ARG A 111 -17.70 -3.38 -2.33
CA ARG A 111 -18.70 -3.71 -1.29
C ARG A 111 -19.79 -2.65 -1.13
N SER A 112 -19.51 -1.40 -1.50
CA SER A 112 -20.45 -0.27 -1.37
C SER A 112 -21.26 0.02 -2.63
N ALA A 113 -20.85 -0.46 -3.80
CA ALA A 113 -21.55 -0.22 -5.08
C ALA A 113 -22.63 -1.27 -5.45
N GLY A 114 -22.88 -2.28 -4.61
CA GLY A 114 -23.91 -3.31 -4.86
C GLY A 114 -23.70 -4.17 -6.12
N GLY A 115 -22.59 -3.98 -6.82
CA GLY A 115 -22.16 -4.77 -7.96
C GLY A 115 -20.97 -5.61 -7.54
N ALA A 116 -21.10 -6.93 -7.68
CA ALA A 116 -19.94 -7.81 -7.81
C ALA A 116 -19.20 -7.42 -9.10
N ALA A 117 -18.42 -6.33 -9.07
CA ALA A 117 -17.24 -6.25 -9.90
C ALA A 117 -16.31 -7.32 -9.34
N ALA A 118 -16.55 -8.56 -9.80
CA ALA A 118 -15.66 -9.67 -9.64
C ALA A 118 -14.28 -9.13 -9.96
N THR A 119 -13.35 -9.23 -9.01
CA THR A 119 -11.96 -8.79 -9.18
C THR A 119 -11.24 -9.49 -10.35
N GLY A 120 -11.95 -10.35 -11.12
CA GLY A 120 -11.40 -11.25 -12.13
C GLY A 120 -10.33 -12.17 -11.55
N ARG A 121 -10.10 -12.11 -10.24
CA ARG A 121 -8.89 -12.59 -9.61
C ARG A 121 -9.11 -14.04 -9.25
N GLU A 122 -8.51 -14.91 -10.04
CA GLU A 122 -8.47 -16.32 -9.72
C GLU A 122 -7.77 -16.51 -8.37
N ILE A 123 -8.46 -17.14 -7.43
CA ILE A 123 -7.88 -17.56 -6.15
C ILE A 123 -7.85 -19.08 -6.15
N SER A 124 -6.65 -19.63 -6.01
CA SER A 124 -6.42 -21.08 -5.92
C SER A 124 -5.71 -21.43 -4.62
N VAL A 125 -5.55 -22.73 -4.37
CA VAL A 125 -4.86 -23.26 -3.18
C VAL A 125 -3.65 -24.08 -3.63
N ARG A 126 -2.52 -23.90 -2.96
CA ARG A 126 -1.32 -24.71 -3.18
C ARG A 126 -0.76 -25.20 -1.83
N PRO A 127 -0.50 -26.51 -1.68
CA PRO A 127 0.17 -27.01 -0.48
C PRO A 127 1.59 -26.47 -0.41
N VAL A 128 2.05 -26.12 0.79
CA VAL A 128 3.46 -25.80 1.02
C VAL A 128 4.30 -27.07 1.05
N GLU A 129 5.53 -27.01 0.54
CA GLU A 129 6.44 -28.16 0.50
C GLU A 129 6.88 -28.61 1.90
N ASN A 130 6.96 -27.67 2.85
CA ASN A 130 7.33 -27.95 4.24
C ASN A 130 6.14 -27.68 5.16
N SER A 131 5.55 -28.75 5.69
CA SER A 131 4.41 -28.71 6.62
C SER A 131 4.72 -28.03 7.95
N ASP A 132 5.98 -28.04 8.37
CA ASP A 132 6.43 -27.54 9.68
C ASP A 132 6.54 -26.01 9.69
N ARG A 133 6.27 -25.37 8.55
CA ARG A 133 6.21 -23.91 8.47
C ARG A 133 5.12 -23.39 9.40
N PRO A 134 5.39 -22.33 10.18
CA PRO A 134 4.40 -21.77 11.08
C PRO A 134 3.19 -21.26 10.31
N ASP A 135 2.02 -21.29 10.95
CA ASP A 135 0.82 -20.64 10.42
C ASP A 135 1.05 -19.13 10.33
N PHE A 136 0.35 -18.48 9.39
CA PHE A 136 0.56 -17.06 9.10
C PHE A 136 0.34 -16.17 10.34
N HIS A 137 -0.64 -16.50 11.20
CA HIS A 137 -0.88 -15.73 12.44
C HIS A 137 0.32 -15.74 13.41
N VAL A 138 1.12 -16.80 13.44
CA VAL A 138 2.33 -16.88 14.26
C VAL A 138 3.37 -15.88 13.75
N LEU A 139 3.56 -15.83 12.43
CA LEU A 139 4.45 -14.87 11.77
C LEU A 139 3.98 -13.43 11.99
N TYR A 140 2.68 -13.17 11.82
CA TYR A 140 2.08 -11.86 12.04
C TYR A 140 2.27 -11.37 13.48
N ARG A 141 2.07 -12.26 14.47
CA ARG A 141 2.32 -11.96 15.88
C ARG A 141 3.79 -11.61 16.12
N ALA A 142 4.72 -12.42 15.62
CA ALA A 142 6.16 -12.19 15.76
C ALA A 142 6.58 -10.85 15.14
N LYS A 143 6.13 -10.54 13.91
CA LYS A 143 6.35 -9.23 13.28
C LYS A 143 5.81 -8.10 14.14
N THR A 144 4.59 -8.24 14.65
CA THR A 144 3.99 -7.17 15.45
C THR A 144 4.66 -6.97 16.81
N GLN A 145 5.24 -8.02 17.40
CA GLN A 145 6.11 -7.90 18.57
C GLN A 145 7.41 -7.18 18.21
N LEU A 146 8.03 -7.54 17.08
CA LEU A 146 9.28 -6.95 16.59
C LEU A 146 9.15 -5.48 16.17
N ARG A 147 7.96 -5.03 15.75
CA ARG A 147 7.66 -3.62 15.46
C ARG A 147 8.02 -2.65 16.59
N ARG A 148 8.06 -3.11 17.85
CA ARG A 148 8.50 -2.31 19.00
C ARG A 148 9.99 -1.96 18.94
N PHE A 149 10.82 -2.81 18.35
CA PHE A 149 12.22 -2.48 18.10
C PHE A 149 12.36 -1.51 16.94
N PHE A 150 11.45 -1.57 15.96
CA PHE A 150 11.34 -0.59 14.88
C PHE A 150 11.07 0.82 15.41
N ALA A 151 10.41 0.96 16.57
CA ALA A 151 10.25 2.24 17.30
C ALA A 151 11.57 2.93 17.65
N ARG A 152 12.68 2.19 17.74
CA ARG A 152 13.99 2.72 18.12
C ARG A 152 14.83 2.95 16.86
N ARG A 153 14.83 4.20 16.39
CA ARG A 153 15.57 4.66 15.19
C ARG A 153 16.95 4.01 15.05
N GLY A 154 17.24 3.56 13.84
CA GLY A 154 18.52 2.93 13.49
C GLY A 154 18.73 1.52 14.04
N THR A 155 17.83 0.93 14.84
CA THR A 155 18.00 -0.47 15.28
C THR A 155 17.63 -1.45 14.17
N ILE A 156 16.51 -1.20 13.50
CA ILE A 156 15.99 -1.99 12.39
C ILE A 156 15.70 -1.02 11.24
N ILE A 157 16.07 -1.40 10.03
CA ILE A 157 15.84 -0.65 8.79
C ILE A 157 14.59 -1.17 8.07
N SER A 158 14.39 -2.49 8.05
CA SER A 158 13.19 -3.09 7.46
C SER A 158 12.65 -4.26 8.28
N LEU A 159 11.35 -4.47 8.20
CA LEU A 159 10.65 -5.58 8.85
C LEU A 159 9.54 -6.10 7.93
N ASP A 160 9.61 -7.39 7.61
CA ASP A 160 8.76 -8.03 6.59
C ASP A 160 8.28 -9.42 7.01
N LEU A 161 7.20 -9.90 6.40
CA LEU A 161 6.81 -11.32 6.42
C LEU A 161 7.17 -11.92 5.07
N ASP A 162 8.07 -12.89 5.05
CA ASP A 162 8.31 -13.70 3.86
C ASP A 162 7.32 -14.87 3.89
N GLU A 163 6.19 -14.73 3.20
CA GLU A 163 5.15 -15.77 3.14
C GLU A 163 5.62 -17.00 2.33
N VAL A 164 6.63 -16.84 1.46
CA VAL A 164 7.18 -17.91 0.64
C VAL A 164 8.12 -18.80 1.46
N ARG A 165 8.87 -18.23 2.41
CA ARG A 165 9.75 -18.98 3.33
C ARG A 165 9.12 -19.26 4.69
N GLY A 166 8.10 -18.50 5.07
CA GLY A 166 7.38 -18.66 6.33
C GLY A 166 8.24 -18.13 7.47
N ARG A 167 8.78 -16.93 7.28
CA ARG A 167 9.76 -16.30 8.15
C ARG A 167 9.42 -14.82 8.31
N VAL A 168 9.77 -14.27 9.47
CA VAL A 168 9.88 -12.82 9.64
C VAL A 168 11.26 -12.39 9.19
N VAL A 169 11.38 -11.40 8.33
CA VAL A 169 12.67 -10.91 7.86
C VAL A 169 12.97 -9.56 8.51
N VAL A 170 14.08 -9.48 9.25
CA VAL A 170 14.55 -8.28 9.94
C VAL A 170 15.79 -7.73 9.23
N GLY A 171 15.63 -6.60 8.57
CA GLY A 171 16.72 -5.86 7.94
C GLY A 171 17.39 -4.90 8.92
N THR A 172 18.72 -5.00 9.05
CA THR A 172 19.51 -4.09 9.91
C THR A 172 20.70 -3.50 9.17
N ALA A 173 21.25 -2.40 9.68
CA ALA A 173 22.39 -1.72 9.05
C ALA A 173 23.71 -2.51 9.15
N SER A 174 23.86 -3.32 10.21
CA SER A 174 25.07 -4.08 10.50
C SER A 174 24.78 -5.29 11.40
N GLU A 175 25.68 -6.27 11.38
CA GLU A 175 25.60 -7.45 12.26
C GLU A 175 25.60 -7.09 13.75
N GLU A 176 26.28 -6.02 14.14
CA GLU A 176 26.26 -5.53 15.52
C GLU A 176 24.85 -5.10 15.95
N ARG A 177 24.11 -4.45 15.05
CA ARG A 177 22.70 -4.09 15.30
C ARG A 177 21.83 -5.34 15.32
N ALA A 178 22.04 -6.27 14.40
CA ALA A 178 21.34 -7.56 14.37
C ALA A 178 21.54 -8.33 15.70
N ALA A 179 22.77 -8.42 16.20
CA ALA A 179 23.09 -9.07 17.48
C ALA A 179 22.34 -8.41 18.67
N ARG A 180 22.20 -7.09 18.67
CA ARG A 180 21.42 -6.38 19.71
C ARG A 180 19.93 -6.68 19.66
N VAL A 181 19.37 -6.87 18.47
CA VAL A 181 17.96 -7.27 18.31
C VAL A 181 17.79 -8.72 18.77
N ARG A 182 18.65 -9.64 18.27
CA ARG A 182 18.64 -11.06 18.64
C ARG A 182 18.70 -11.28 20.16
N ALA A 183 19.57 -10.54 20.86
CA ALA A 183 19.74 -10.67 22.31
C ALA A 183 18.51 -10.26 23.16
N ARG A 184 17.47 -9.70 22.53
CA ARG A 184 16.23 -9.26 23.20
C ARG A 184 15.00 -10.03 22.73
N MET A 185 15.18 -10.96 21.80
CA MET A 185 14.13 -11.83 21.29
C MET A 185 14.05 -13.09 22.15
N THR A 186 12.86 -13.65 22.21
CA THR A 186 12.61 -15.00 22.75
C THR A 186 13.10 -16.06 21.76
N ASP A 187 13.31 -17.29 22.24
CA ASP A 187 13.72 -18.41 21.39
C ASP A 187 12.67 -18.69 20.30
N ASP A 188 11.38 -18.54 20.60
CA ASP A 188 10.29 -18.69 19.64
C ASP A 188 10.34 -17.63 18.54
N GLU A 189 10.59 -16.37 18.88
CA GLU A 189 10.75 -15.29 17.91
C GLU A 189 11.99 -15.54 17.03
N LEU A 190 13.10 -15.99 17.62
CA LEU A 190 14.32 -16.32 16.88
C LEU A 190 14.11 -17.49 15.93
N ALA A 191 13.34 -18.51 16.32
CA ALA A 191 13.08 -19.70 15.52
C ALA A 191 12.33 -19.40 14.20
N VAL A 192 11.65 -18.26 14.12
CA VAL A 192 10.90 -17.83 12.92
C VAL A 192 11.49 -16.61 12.23
N THR A 193 12.63 -16.09 12.68
CA THR A 193 13.19 -14.82 12.18
C THR A 193 14.51 -14.99 11.45
N ASP A 194 14.56 -14.46 10.23
CA ASP A 194 15.80 -14.29 9.46
C ASP A 194 16.29 -12.84 9.55
N PHE A 195 17.62 -12.68 9.58
CA PHE A 195 18.26 -11.37 9.63
C PHE A 195 19.01 -11.11 8.34
N ILE A 196 18.80 -9.92 7.76
CA ILE A 196 19.51 -9.47 6.57
C ILE A 196 20.16 -8.11 6.79
N ARG A 197 21.19 -7.82 5.97
CA ARG A 197 21.69 -6.46 5.84
C ARG A 197 20.72 -5.67 4.96
N ALA A 198 20.28 -4.52 5.44
CA ALA A 198 19.39 -3.62 4.72
C ALA A 198 19.96 -2.21 4.68
N GLU A 199 19.54 -1.44 3.67
CA GLU A 199 19.87 -0.03 3.50
C GLU A 199 18.58 0.80 3.57
N PRO A 200 18.63 2.04 4.10
CA PRO A 200 17.46 2.93 4.12
C PRO A 200 16.95 3.23 2.71
N VAL A 201 15.65 3.54 2.60
CA VAL A 201 15.04 3.91 1.32
C VAL A 201 15.27 5.37 1.01
N SER A 202 15.79 5.67 -0.18
CA SER A 202 15.91 7.03 -0.65
C SER A 202 14.57 7.59 -1.14
N LEU A 203 14.23 8.78 -0.65
CA LEU A 203 13.09 9.56 -1.16
C LEU A 203 13.45 10.13 -2.53
N LEU A 204 12.60 9.91 -3.53
CA LEU A 204 12.91 10.20 -4.93
C LEU A 204 12.53 11.63 -5.35
N ARG A 205 12.99 12.63 -4.60
CA ARG A 205 12.83 14.04 -4.99
C ARG A 205 13.76 14.39 -6.15
N GLY A 206 13.24 15.18 -7.10
CA GLY A 206 13.99 15.60 -8.28
C GLY A 206 14.53 17.02 -8.12
N ALA A 207 15.85 17.20 -8.08
CA ALA A 207 16.44 18.52 -8.31
C ALA A 207 16.17 18.95 -9.76
N SER A 208 15.84 20.23 -9.98
CA SER A 208 15.67 20.77 -11.33
C SER A 208 16.90 20.46 -12.18
N SER A 209 16.75 19.63 -13.21
CA SER A 209 17.85 19.39 -14.15
C SER A 209 18.17 20.71 -14.85
N ALA A 210 19.35 21.28 -14.56
CA ALA A 210 19.80 22.50 -15.18
C ALA A 210 19.70 22.35 -16.71
N ARG A 211 18.83 23.14 -17.33
CA ARG A 211 18.75 23.24 -18.80
C ARG A 211 20.16 23.47 -19.33
N ARG A 212 20.55 22.73 -20.37
CA ARG A 212 21.41 23.33 -21.39
C ARG A 212 20.54 24.33 -22.16
N PRO A 213 20.78 25.65 -22.08
CA PRO A 213 20.07 26.62 -22.90
C PRO A 213 20.45 26.33 -24.36
N GLY A 214 19.53 25.82 -25.18
CA GLY A 214 19.82 25.55 -26.60
C GLY A 214 18.90 24.56 -27.32
N LEU A 215 18.13 23.73 -26.61
CA LEU A 215 17.22 22.73 -27.21
C LEU A 215 15.74 23.11 -27.02
N LEU A 216 15.35 24.31 -27.43
CA LEU A 216 13.96 24.80 -27.28
C LEU A 216 13.04 24.51 -28.48
N ASN A 217 13.53 23.89 -29.56
CA ASN A 217 12.78 23.80 -30.82
C ASN A 217 12.65 22.37 -31.40
N GLN A 218 12.77 21.33 -30.57
CA GLN A 218 12.42 19.96 -30.99
C GLN A 218 11.14 19.56 -30.24
N PRO A 219 10.12 18.98 -30.91
CA PRO A 219 9.01 18.36 -30.19
C PRO A 219 9.56 17.15 -29.44
N SER A 220 10.05 17.35 -28.22
CA SER A 220 10.50 16.25 -27.39
C SER A 220 9.30 15.37 -27.06
N ARG A 221 9.41 14.07 -27.33
CA ARG A 221 8.47 13.05 -26.86
C ARG A 221 8.75 12.79 -25.39
N SER A 222 8.56 13.82 -24.59
CA SER A 222 9.00 13.87 -23.22
C SER A 222 7.82 14.02 -22.30
N ILE A 223 7.66 13.09 -21.36
CA ILE A 223 6.79 13.29 -20.20
C ILE A 223 7.32 14.41 -19.29
N ARG A 224 8.64 14.70 -19.38
CA ARG A 224 9.28 15.88 -18.79
C ARG A 224 8.97 17.09 -19.68
N ASN A 225 8.23 18.07 -19.17
CA ASN A 225 7.84 19.28 -19.92
C ASN A 225 6.64 19.19 -20.87
N SER A 226 5.91 18.07 -20.95
CA SER A 226 4.66 18.04 -21.72
C SER A 226 3.51 18.64 -20.90
N PRO A 227 2.77 19.63 -21.44
CA PRO A 227 1.66 20.28 -20.75
C PRO A 227 0.35 19.49 -20.87
N PHE A 228 0.40 18.15 -20.75
CA PHE A 228 -0.75 17.26 -20.99
C PHE A 228 -2.06 17.84 -20.43
N SER A 229 -3.00 18.10 -21.34
CA SER A 229 -4.33 18.63 -21.07
C SER A 229 -5.32 17.80 -21.89
N PRO A 230 -6.22 17.04 -21.26
CA PRO A 230 -6.48 16.95 -19.81
C PRO A 230 -5.30 16.39 -18.99
N LEU A 231 -5.23 16.76 -17.71
CA LEU A 231 -4.25 16.23 -16.77
C LEU A 231 -4.50 14.72 -16.52
N VAL A 232 -3.44 13.93 -16.60
CA VAL A 232 -3.44 12.46 -16.49
C VAL A 232 -2.30 11.98 -15.58
N GLY A 233 -2.37 10.74 -15.10
CA GLY A 233 -1.33 10.17 -14.25
C GLY A 233 0.00 9.93 -14.99
N GLY A 234 1.10 10.09 -14.28
CA GLY A 234 2.48 9.85 -14.74
C GLY A 234 3.19 11.07 -15.33
N VAL A 235 2.50 12.20 -15.48
CA VAL A 235 3.08 13.45 -15.99
C VAL A 235 3.81 14.21 -14.88
N GLU A 236 4.65 15.17 -15.27
CA GLU A 236 5.41 15.98 -14.31
C GLU A 236 4.54 17.04 -13.61
N ALA A 237 4.70 17.15 -12.30
CA ALA A 237 4.24 18.26 -11.49
C ALA A 237 5.44 18.95 -10.82
N LYS A 238 5.57 20.25 -11.03
CA LYS A 238 6.62 21.06 -10.42
C LYS A 238 6.16 21.72 -9.15
N LEU A 239 7.07 21.75 -8.21
CA LEU A 239 6.94 22.39 -6.93
C LEU A 239 7.92 23.56 -6.87
N VAL A 240 7.51 24.71 -6.35
CA VAL A 240 8.43 25.85 -6.15
C VAL A 240 8.67 26.02 -4.67
N LEU A 241 9.83 25.56 -4.17
CA LEU A 241 10.21 25.67 -2.77
C LEU A 241 10.30 27.14 -2.31
N PRO A 242 10.15 27.44 -1.00
CA PRO A 242 10.25 28.80 -0.46
C PRO A 242 11.55 29.53 -0.81
N ASN A 243 12.63 28.79 -1.08
CA ASN A 243 13.92 29.32 -1.52
C ASN A 243 13.99 29.56 -3.05
N GLY A 244 12.87 29.44 -3.77
CA GLY A 244 12.77 29.59 -5.22
C GLY A 244 13.28 28.40 -6.05
N THR A 245 13.73 27.32 -5.41
CA THR A 245 14.25 26.14 -6.13
C THR A 245 13.09 25.26 -6.60
N PRO A 246 13.04 24.86 -7.89
CA PRO A 246 12.06 23.89 -8.34
C PRO A 246 12.42 22.51 -7.80
N ASP A 247 11.42 21.82 -7.25
CA ASP A 247 11.48 20.39 -6.98
C ASP A 247 10.48 19.69 -7.90
N GLU A 248 10.85 18.50 -8.37
CA GLU A 248 10.11 17.80 -9.42
C GLU A 248 9.56 16.49 -8.86
N CYS A 249 8.25 16.29 -9.02
CA CYS A 249 7.56 15.05 -8.72
C CYS A 249 6.62 14.67 -9.86
N SER A 250 5.97 13.52 -9.73
CA SER A 250 4.99 13.02 -10.69
C SER A 250 3.56 13.22 -10.18
N VAL A 251 2.65 13.45 -11.12
CA VAL A 251 1.21 13.36 -10.92
C VAL A 251 0.87 11.87 -10.79
N GLY A 252 0.27 11.50 -9.68
CA GLY A 252 -0.22 10.14 -9.44
C GLY A 252 -1.60 9.91 -10.05
N PRO A 253 -2.39 8.99 -9.47
CA PRO A 253 -3.77 8.77 -9.87
C PRO A 253 -4.61 10.04 -9.80
N ILE A 254 -5.47 10.25 -10.80
CA ILE A 254 -6.54 11.23 -10.73
C ILE A 254 -7.63 10.68 -9.82
N VAL A 255 -8.05 11.45 -8.83
CA VAL A 255 -9.00 11.00 -7.80
C VAL A 255 -10.01 12.09 -7.47
N ARG A 256 -11.11 11.65 -6.84
CA ARG A 256 -12.11 12.51 -6.23
C ARG A 256 -12.02 12.40 -4.71
N TYR A 257 -11.69 13.50 -4.04
CA TYR A 257 -11.65 13.62 -2.60
C TYR A 257 -13.04 13.93 -2.03
N ASN A 258 -13.46 13.22 -0.98
CA ASN A 258 -14.78 13.30 -0.34
C ASN A 258 -15.95 13.22 -1.34
N ASN A 259 -15.79 12.46 -2.42
CA ASN A 259 -16.77 12.38 -3.50
C ASN A 259 -17.25 13.75 -3.99
N ALA A 260 -16.40 14.78 -3.98
CA ALA A 260 -16.79 16.12 -4.40
C ALA A 260 -15.68 16.89 -5.12
N VAL A 261 -14.43 16.76 -4.66
CA VAL A 261 -13.32 17.59 -5.11
C VAL A 261 -12.40 16.79 -6.01
N TYR A 262 -12.24 17.21 -7.26
CA TYR A 262 -11.30 16.58 -8.18
C TYR A 262 -9.88 17.07 -7.94
N GLY A 263 -8.94 16.15 -8.16
CA GLY A 263 -7.53 16.39 -7.95
C GLY A 263 -6.70 15.20 -8.37
N PHE A 264 -5.47 15.17 -7.89
CA PHE A 264 -4.57 14.04 -8.06
C PHE A 264 -3.87 13.72 -6.75
N LEU A 265 -3.40 12.49 -6.63
CA LEU A 265 -2.49 12.09 -5.57
C LEU A 265 -1.04 12.32 -5.97
N THR A 266 -0.19 12.61 -5.01
CA THR A 266 1.27 12.60 -5.16
C THR A 266 1.90 12.09 -3.87
N ALA A 267 3.23 11.93 -3.82
CA ALA A 267 3.88 11.50 -2.59
C ALA A 267 3.87 12.63 -1.56
N ALA A 268 3.61 12.33 -0.29
CA ALA A 268 3.55 13.37 0.74
C ALA A 268 4.90 14.07 0.95
N HIS A 269 6.02 13.37 0.77
CA HIS A 269 7.33 14.02 0.83
C HIS A 269 7.63 14.98 -0.36
N CYS A 270 6.76 15.02 -1.37
CA CYS A 270 6.77 16.07 -2.41
C CYS A 270 6.10 17.37 -1.95
N THR A 271 5.55 17.42 -0.73
CA THR A 271 5.03 18.65 -0.12
C THR A 271 6.08 19.26 0.81
N LEU A 272 5.82 20.42 1.40
CA LEU A 272 6.83 21.08 2.25
C LEU A 272 7.07 20.34 3.54
N ASN A 273 6.00 19.92 4.22
CA ASN A 273 6.07 19.28 5.51
C ASN A 273 5.18 18.04 5.49
N ARG A 274 5.78 16.86 5.59
CA ARG A 274 5.05 15.62 5.84
C ARG A 274 4.32 15.70 7.19
N ALA A 275 3.19 15.02 7.27
CA ALA A 275 2.19 15.02 8.34
C ALA A 275 1.43 16.34 8.51
N GLN A 276 1.52 17.27 7.56
CA GLN A 276 0.90 18.59 7.68
C GLN A 276 0.45 19.10 6.32
N VAL A 277 -0.82 19.48 6.22
CA VAL A 277 -1.32 20.17 5.03
C VAL A 277 -0.69 21.57 4.98
N THR A 278 0.18 21.80 3.99
CA THR A 278 0.90 23.06 3.83
C THR A 278 0.28 24.01 2.82
N SER A 279 -0.86 23.64 2.21
CA SER A 279 -1.51 24.40 1.14
C SER A 279 -0.56 24.71 -0.02
N PHE A 280 0.35 23.78 -0.28
CA PHE A 280 1.45 24.03 -1.19
C PHE A 280 1.06 23.79 -2.65
N GLN A 281 1.62 24.60 -3.55
CA GLN A 281 1.17 24.71 -4.92
C GLN A 281 2.03 23.91 -5.88
N PHE A 282 1.35 23.19 -6.78
CA PHE A 282 1.92 22.41 -7.86
C PHE A 282 1.64 23.10 -9.20
N TYR A 283 2.64 23.17 -10.04
CA TYR A 283 2.62 23.87 -11.33
C TYR A 283 2.95 22.91 -12.47
N HIS A 284 2.54 23.28 -13.67
CA HIS A 284 3.03 22.64 -14.88
C HIS A 284 4.56 22.82 -14.99
N PRO A 285 5.23 22.01 -15.83
CA PRO A 285 6.69 22.10 -16.01
C PRO A 285 7.26 23.46 -16.38
N ASN A 286 6.46 24.33 -17.00
CA ASN A 286 6.85 25.69 -17.36
C ASN A 286 6.69 26.69 -16.19
N ILE A 287 6.19 26.25 -15.03
CA ILE A 287 5.96 27.00 -13.78
C ILE A 287 4.94 28.15 -13.93
N SER A 288 4.38 28.37 -15.12
CA SER A 288 3.46 29.49 -15.37
C SER A 288 1.99 29.13 -15.13
N THR A 289 1.66 27.86 -14.96
CA THR A 289 0.27 27.39 -14.84
C THR A 289 0.12 26.54 -13.58
N LEU A 290 -0.74 26.98 -12.66
CA LEU A 290 -1.10 26.23 -11.46
C LEU A 290 -1.90 24.98 -11.85
N VAL A 291 -1.45 23.81 -11.39
CA VAL A 291 -2.11 22.51 -11.60
C VAL A 291 -2.87 22.09 -10.34
N GLY A 292 -2.45 22.55 -9.16
CA GLY A 292 -3.24 22.37 -7.95
C GLY A 292 -2.58 22.81 -6.67
N THR A 293 -3.31 22.67 -5.57
CA THR A 293 -2.89 23.00 -4.22
C THR A 293 -3.13 21.79 -3.31
N GLU A 294 -2.13 21.41 -2.53
CA GLU A 294 -2.28 20.40 -1.47
C GLU A 294 -3.40 20.82 -0.50
N ILE A 295 -4.37 19.93 -0.25
CA ILE A 295 -5.42 20.21 0.76
C ILE A 295 -5.60 19.09 1.79
N ALA A 296 -4.99 17.93 1.58
CA ALA A 296 -5.04 16.81 2.51
C ALA A 296 -3.79 15.94 2.39
N GLU A 297 -3.41 15.29 3.48
CA GLU A 297 -2.30 14.33 3.53
C GLU A 297 -2.75 13.11 4.33
N ALA A 298 -2.24 11.92 3.98
CA ALA A 298 -2.45 10.73 4.77
C ALA A 298 -1.90 10.94 6.20
N PRO A 299 -2.62 10.46 7.23
CA PRO A 299 -2.28 10.77 8.61
C PRO A 299 -0.99 10.06 9.05
N PHE A 300 -0.08 10.82 9.67
CA PHE A 300 0.99 10.24 10.47
C PHE A 300 0.44 9.61 11.74
N ARG A 301 0.93 8.43 12.09
CA ARG A 301 0.55 7.73 13.31
C ARG A 301 1.70 7.72 14.29
N SER A 302 1.39 8.06 15.53
CA SER A 302 2.27 7.94 16.69
C SER A 302 1.46 7.48 17.89
N GLY A 303 2.07 6.71 18.78
CA GLY A 303 1.39 6.23 19.98
C GLY A 303 2.20 5.21 20.78
N TRP A 304 1.83 5.00 22.03
CA TRP A 304 2.57 4.09 22.92
C TRP A 304 2.51 2.62 22.45
N PHE A 305 1.42 2.23 21.77
CA PHE A 305 1.19 0.90 21.22
C PHE A 305 1.34 0.82 19.68
N ILE A 306 1.46 1.96 19.00
CA ILE A 306 1.59 2.06 17.55
C ILE A 306 2.99 2.58 17.24
N THR A 307 3.77 1.78 16.51
CA THR A 307 5.05 2.20 15.95
C THR A 307 4.89 3.50 15.16
N ASP A 308 5.60 4.58 15.54
CA ASP A 308 5.43 5.84 14.82
C ASP A 308 5.78 5.69 13.33
N GLY A 309 4.88 6.08 12.44
CA GLY A 309 5.07 5.92 11.00
C GLY A 309 3.86 6.31 10.17
N TYR A 310 4.06 6.26 8.86
CA TYR A 310 3.03 6.50 7.84
C TYR A 310 2.62 5.18 7.22
N TYR A 311 1.34 4.83 7.22
CA TYR A 311 0.88 3.69 6.41
C TYR A 311 0.88 3.98 4.91
N SER A 312 0.89 5.27 4.56
CA SER A 312 0.96 5.75 3.20
C SER A 312 1.65 7.12 3.16
N ASP A 313 2.60 7.26 2.25
CA ASP A 313 3.28 8.52 1.97
C ASP A 313 2.58 9.25 0.81
N VAL A 314 1.36 9.74 1.05
CA VAL A 314 0.51 10.33 0.01
C VAL A 314 -0.14 11.65 0.45
N ALA A 315 -0.13 12.62 -0.46
CA ALA A 315 -0.88 13.87 -0.35
C ALA A 315 -1.90 13.99 -1.49
N PHE A 316 -3.02 14.64 -1.21
CA PHE A 316 -4.04 15.00 -2.19
C PHE A 316 -3.91 16.47 -2.59
N VAL A 317 -3.86 16.69 -3.90
CA VAL A 317 -3.70 18.00 -4.52
C VAL A 317 -4.99 18.34 -5.28
N LYS A 318 -5.72 19.34 -4.79
CA LYS A 318 -6.94 19.87 -5.42
C LYS A 318 -6.57 20.69 -6.64
N THR A 319 -7.19 20.41 -7.79
CA THR A 319 -6.99 21.23 -8.99
C THR A 319 -7.83 22.52 -8.97
N PRO A 320 -7.39 23.61 -9.61
CA PRO A 320 -8.19 24.81 -9.77
C PRO A 320 -9.48 24.56 -10.56
N PRO A 321 -10.50 25.42 -10.42
CA PRO A 321 -11.66 25.38 -11.29
C PRO A 321 -11.28 25.49 -12.77
N GLY A 322 -11.93 24.71 -13.62
CA GLY A 322 -11.67 24.70 -15.08
C GLY A 322 -10.49 23.84 -15.53
N THR A 323 -9.66 23.31 -14.61
CA THR A 323 -8.65 22.30 -14.96
C THR A 323 -9.35 21.02 -15.39
N THR A 324 -9.07 20.57 -16.62
CA THR A 324 -9.58 19.31 -17.16
C THR A 324 -8.68 18.15 -16.73
N LEU A 325 -9.30 17.05 -16.33
CA LEU A 325 -8.67 15.84 -15.82
C LEU A 325 -9.26 14.63 -16.53
N ARG A 326 -8.52 13.51 -16.59
CA ARG A 326 -9.04 12.26 -17.14
C ARG A 326 -8.50 11.06 -16.36
N GLY A 327 -9.34 10.05 -16.16
CA GLY A 327 -8.99 8.76 -15.57
C GLY A 327 -8.10 7.91 -16.49
N ARG A 328 -6.88 8.37 -16.74
CA ARG A 328 -5.89 7.74 -17.61
C ARG A 328 -4.49 7.85 -17.02
N VAL A 329 -3.61 6.98 -17.49
CA VAL A 329 -2.18 6.99 -17.21
C VAL A 329 -1.42 7.11 -18.52
N ILE A 330 -0.36 7.92 -18.52
CA ILE A 330 0.62 7.90 -19.61
C ILE A 330 1.31 6.54 -19.62
N PHE A 331 1.46 5.95 -20.78
CA PHE A 331 2.31 4.78 -20.98
C PHE A 331 3.50 5.22 -21.82
N ALA A 332 4.68 5.28 -21.21
CA ALA A 332 5.88 5.83 -21.82
C ALA A 332 7.07 4.87 -21.71
N GLU A 333 7.31 4.07 -22.75
CA GLU A 333 8.39 3.09 -22.74
C GLU A 333 9.76 3.69 -23.10
N GLY A 334 10.81 3.13 -22.51
CA GLY A 334 12.19 3.39 -22.92
C GLY A 334 12.65 4.83 -22.71
N CYS A 335 12.07 5.54 -21.74
CA CYS A 335 12.51 6.88 -21.38
C CYS A 335 13.94 6.83 -20.83
N ASN A 336 14.86 7.51 -21.51
CA ASN A 336 16.24 7.59 -21.07
C ASN A 336 16.39 8.70 -20.01
N LEU A 337 17.01 8.38 -18.87
CA LEU A 337 17.29 9.35 -17.81
C LEU A 337 18.13 10.57 -18.29
N ASN A 338 18.91 10.39 -19.36
CA ASN A 338 19.83 11.39 -19.91
C ASN A 338 19.35 12.03 -21.22
N SER A 339 18.24 11.57 -21.82
CA SER A 339 17.65 12.21 -23.01
C SER A 339 16.14 12.37 -22.84
N GLN A 340 15.61 13.52 -23.26
CA GLN A 340 14.16 13.83 -23.15
C GLN A 340 13.28 13.00 -24.10
N ASP A 341 13.79 11.87 -24.61
CA ASP A 341 13.14 11.08 -25.63
C ASP A 341 12.70 9.75 -25.03
N CYS A 342 11.38 9.57 -24.91
CA CYS A 342 10.77 8.26 -24.71
C CYS A 342 10.53 7.60 -26.07
N ARG A 343 10.69 6.28 -26.13
CA ARG A 343 10.54 5.49 -27.36
C ARG A 343 9.11 5.54 -27.88
N GLU A 344 8.15 5.40 -26.96
CA GLU A 344 6.72 5.43 -27.23
C GLU A 344 6.02 6.21 -26.11
N ILE A 345 5.00 7.00 -26.46
CA ILE A 345 4.11 7.65 -25.50
C ILE A 345 2.68 7.43 -25.98
N SER A 346 1.87 6.78 -25.15
CA SER A 346 0.44 6.61 -25.34
C SER A 346 -0.30 6.90 -24.02
N GLU A 347 -1.63 6.84 -24.06
CA GLU A 347 -2.46 6.87 -22.85
C GLU A 347 -3.18 5.54 -22.71
N SER A 348 -3.24 5.00 -21.49
CA SER A 348 -4.06 3.85 -21.16
C SER A 348 -5.21 4.24 -20.24
N ASP A 349 -6.36 3.62 -20.46
CA ASP A 349 -7.57 3.82 -19.65
C ASP A 349 -7.41 3.21 -18.26
N ILE A 350 -7.83 3.95 -17.23
CA ILE A 350 -7.95 3.45 -15.86
C ILE A 350 -9.37 2.94 -15.65
N SER A 351 -9.51 1.67 -15.31
CA SER A 351 -10.81 1.03 -15.03
C SER A 351 -11.24 1.19 -13.57
N GLY A 352 -10.28 1.30 -12.65
CA GLY A 352 -10.55 1.43 -11.22
C GLY A 352 -9.29 1.32 -10.38
N SER A 353 -9.43 0.69 -9.22
CA SER A 353 -8.33 0.41 -8.28
C SER A 353 -8.39 -1.02 -7.78
N THR A 354 -7.21 -1.58 -7.51
CA THR A 354 -7.03 -2.92 -6.98
C THR A 354 -6.19 -2.86 -5.70
N SER A 355 -6.63 -3.58 -4.68
CA SER A 355 -5.96 -3.69 -3.37
C SER A 355 -5.47 -5.11 -3.12
N TYR A 356 -4.63 -5.27 -2.08
CA TYR A 356 -4.24 -6.57 -1.54
C TYR A 356 -3.51 -7.46 -2.58
N LEU A 357 -2.59 -6.85 -3.34
CA LEU A 357 -1.73 -7.60 -4.26
C LEU A 357 -0.74 -8.46 -3.47
N GLY A 358 -0.58 -9.72 -3.90
CA GLY A 358 0.34 -10.65 -3.26
C GLY A 358 1.72 -10.62 -3.92
N VAL A 359 2.70 -11.23 -3.24
CA VAL A 359 4.05 -11.41 -3.79
C VAL A 359 4.00 -12.17 -5.12
N GLY A 360 4.59 -11.61 -6.18
CA GLY A 360 4.64 -12.13 -7.54
C GLY A 360 3.73 -11.39 -8.52
N ASN A 361 2.77 -10.59 -8.04
CA ASN A 361 1.89 -9.82 -8.92
C ASN A 361 2.67 -8.78 -9.73
N TYR A 362 2.26 -8.53 -10.98
CA TYR A 362 2.85 -7.47 -11.79
C TYR A 362 2.46 -6.08 -11.29
N ALA A 363 3.45 -5.19 -11.24
CA ALA A 363 3.29 -3.79 -10.90
C ALA A 363 4.05 -2.92 -11.92
N ASN A 364 3.31 -2.08 -12.61
CA ASN A 364 3.85 -1.03 -13.46
C ASN A 364 3.86 0.28 -12.67
N LYS A 365 4.84 1.13 -12.92
CA LYS A 365 4.79 2.53 -12.47
C LYS A 365 5.04 3.43 -13.65
N THR A 366 4.33 4.55 -13.72
CA THR A 366 4.62 5.59 -14.70
C THR A 366 4.93 6.90 -13.98
N GLY A 367 6.16 7.38 -14.16
CA GLY A 367 6.68 8.60 -13.56
C GLY A 367 7.45 9.45 -14.55
N ARG A 368 7.60 10.74 -14.25
CA ARG A 368 8.20 11.71 -15.18
C ARG A 368 9.66 11.40 -15.50
N SER A 369 10.39 10.69 -14.65
CA SER A 369 11.82 10.50 -14.82
C SER A 369 12.16 9.29 -15.66
N THR A 370 11.61 8.13 -15.31
CA THR A 370 11.91 6.85 -15.96
C THR A 370 10.79 6.36 -16.87
N GLY A 371 9.67 7.07 -16.97
CA GLY A 371 8.51 6.64 -17.73
C GLY A 371 7.85 5.42 -17.10
N THR A 372 7.28 4.58 -17.96
CA THR A 372 6.68 3.30 -17.58
C THR A 372 7.76 2.24 -17.42
N THR A 373 7.88 1.73 -16.21
CA THR A 373 8.70 0.55 -15.90
C THR A 373 7.87 -0.48 -15.18
N SER A 374 8.24 -1.74 -15.30
CA SER A 374 7.49 -2.87 -14.79
C SER A 374 8.37 -3.72 -13.90
N GLY A 375 7.78 -4.36 -12.90
CA GLY A 375 8.40 -5.45 -12.17
C GLY A 375 7.36 -6.29 -11.44
N ARG A 376 7.81 -7.17 -10.57
CA ARG A 376 6.92 -7.96 -9.71
C ARG A 376 6.97 -7.48 -8.27
N VAL A 377 5.83 -7.53 -7.59
CA VAL A 377 5.75 -7.32 -6.15
C VAL A 377 6.61 -8.39 -5.48
N ALA A 378 7.71 -7.98 -4.87
CA ALA A 378 8.67 -8.88 -4.24
C ALA A 378 8.39 -9.06 -2.74
N GLN A 379 7.78 -8.06 -2.10
CA GLN A 379 7.41 -8.08 -0.68
C GLN A 379 6.16 -7.23 -0.49
N THR A 380 5.31 -7.63 0.45
CA THR A 380 4.06 -6.95 0.79
C THR A 380 4.06 -6.49 2.23
N CYS A 381 3.41 -5.35 2.51
CA CYS A 381 3.30 -4.81 3.87
C CYS A 381 4.65 -4.67 4.61
N VAL A 382 5.73 -4.28 3.92
CA VAL A 382 7.05 -4.05 4.53
C VAL A 382 7.04 -2.77 5.36
N ASP A 383 7.48 -2.85 6.62
CA ASP A 383 7.81 -1.65 7.38
C ASP A 383 9.26 -1.27 7.07
N ILE A 384 9.50 0.00 6.72
CA ILE A 384 10.82 0.44 6.28
C ILE A 384 11.15 1.88 6.70
N GLU A 385 12.41 2.10 7.06
CA GLU A 385 12.96 3.42 7.38
C GLU A 385 13.45 4.10 6.10
N GLY A 386 12.97 5.32 5.85
CA GLY A 386 13.51 6.21 4.83
C GLY A 386 14.82 6.84 5.25
N ASP A 387 15.58 7.37 4.30
CA ASP A 387 16.83 8.11 4.54
C ASP A 387 16.63 9.40 5.36
N ASP A 388 15.40 9.91 5.43
CA ASP A 388 14.97 11.00 6.31
C ASP A 388 14.71 10.56 7.77
N GLY A 389 14.90 9.28 8.10
CA GLY A 389 14.69 8.70 9.42
C GLY A 389 13.21 8.61 9.84
N ARG A 390 12.28 8.81 8.89
CA ARG A 390 10.85 8.52 9.06
C ARG A 390 10.56 7.11 8.57
N ARG A 391 9.48 6.53 9.08
CA ARG A 391 9.11 5.14 8.83
C ARG A 391 7.84 5.07 8.02
N ASN A 392 7.89 4.32 6.92
CA ASN A 392 6.71 3.94 6.16
C ASN A 392 6.36 2.51 6.57
N LEU A 393 5.13 2.33 7.04
CA LEU A 393 4.58 1.07 7.49
C LEU A 393 3.80 0.44 6.36
N CYS A 394 3.95 -0.87 6.21
CA CYS A 394 3.24 -1.62 5.21
C CYS A 394 3.32 -1.10 3.76
N ALA A 395 4.52 -0.74 3.31
CA ALA A 395 4.78 -0.47 1.90
C ALA A 395 4.91 -1.76 1.10
N ASN A 396 4.56 -1.73 -0.18
CA ASN A 396 4.84 -2.84 -1.09
C ASN A 396 6.13 -2.57 -1.85
N ARG A 397 6.97 -3.59 -1.99
CA ARG A 397 8.23 -3.53 -2.74
C ARG A 397 8.05 -4.18 -4.10
N VAL A 398 8.48 -3.49 -5.14
CA VAL A 398 8.59 -4.04 -6.49
C VAL A 398 10.06 -4.22 -6.82
N ALA A 399 10.42 -5.34 -7.45
CA ALA A 399 11.77 -5.61 -7.90
C ALA A 399 11.77 -6.12 -9.34
N HIS A 400 12.91 -5.94 -10.01
CA HIS A 400 13.10 -6.53 -11.32
C HIS A 400 12.99 -8.06 -11.25
N THR A 401 12.39 -8.67 -12.26
CA THR A 401 12.44 -10.12 -12.45
C THR A 401 13.02 -10.51 -13.81
N PRO A 402 13.70 -11.67 -13.92
CA PRO A 402 14.34 -12.09 -15.17
C PRO A 402 13.36 -12.30 -16.35
N ASP A 403 12.10 -12.54 -16.03
CA ASP A 403 10.97 -12.85 -16.92
C ASP A 403 10.10 -11.62 -17.24
N GLU A 404 10.60 -10.41 -16.99
CA GLU A 404 9.84 -9.20 -17.32
C GLU A 404 9.52 -9.11 -18.81
N PRO A 405 8.27 -8.71 -19.18
CA PRO A 405 7.90 -8.50 -20.58
C PRO A 405 8.79 -7.46 -21.28
N TYR A 406 9.35 -6.55 -20.48
CA TYR A 406 10.24 -5.48 -20.91
C TYR A 406 11.53 -5.54 -20.09
N PRO A 407 12.46 -6.45 -20.40
CA PRO A 407 13.72 -6.56 -19.66
C PRO A 407 14.51 -5.27 -19.87
N SER A 408 14.41 -4.39 -18.89
CA SER A 408 14.98 -3.05 -18.96
C SER A 408 16.27 -3.04 -18.12
N THR A 409 17.37 -2.62 -18.72
CA THR A 409 18.56 -2.20 -17.95
C THR A 409 18.36 -0.83 -17.28
N LEU A 410 17.18 -0.22 -17.47
CA LEU A 410 16.82 1.06 -16.91
C LEU A 410 16.42 0.90 -15.44
N PRO A 411 16.71 1.90 -14.59
CA PRO A 411 16.20 1.88 -13.22
C PRO A 411 14.67 1.81 -13.18
N LEU A 412 14.11 1.01 -12.28
CA LEU A 412 12.66 0.95 -12.07
C LEU A 412 12.08 2.28 -11.56
N ALA A 413 12.88 3.12 -10.93
CA ALA A 413 12.48 4.45 -10.51
C ALA A 413 13.73 5.32 -10.32
N ASP A 414 13.56 6.63 -10.40
CA ASP A 414 14.63 7.58 -10.12
C ASP A 414 14.11 8.89 -9.51
N SER A 415 15.03 9.77 -9.10
CA SER A 415 14.70 11.11 -8.62
C SER A 415 13.73 11.82 -9.56
N GLY A 416 12.61 12.29 -9.02
CA GLY A 416 11.48 12.88 -9.76
C GLY A 416 10.28 11.94 -9.95
N ASP A 417 10.45 10.63 -9.78
CA ASP A 417 9.36 9.66 -9.88
C ASP A 417 8.50 9.57 -8.61
N SER A 418 8.85 10.26 -7.53
CA SER A 418 7.97 10.37 -6.37
C SER A 418 6.59 10.89 -6.74
N GLY A 419 5.56 10.22 -6.24
CA GLY A 419 4.16 10.51 -6.58
C GLY A 419 3.66 9.80 -7.84
N SER A 420 4.49 9.01 -8.52
CA SER A 420 4.07 8.25 -9.70
C SER A 420 2.89 7.35 -9.40
N ILE A 421 1.99 7.26 -10.36
CA ILE A 421 0.94 6.24 -10.37
C ILE A 421 1.57 4.86 -10.51
N VAL A 422 1.20 3.95 -9.61
CA VAL A 422 1.51 2.52 -9.70
C VAL A 422 0.23 1.80 -10.09
N HIS A 423 0.30 0.99 -11.13
CA HIS A 423 -0.85 0.35 -11.75
C HIS A 423 -0.54 -1.08 -12.18
N THR A 424 -1.58 -1.87 -12.41
CA THR A 424 -1.47 -3.22 -12.98
C THR A 424 -2.50 -3.39 -14.08
N TYR A 425 -2.30 -4.40 -14.93
CA TYR A 425 -3.31 -4.73 -15.94
C TYR A 425 -4.56 -5.27 -15.25
N SER A 426 -5.71 -4.69 -15.58
CA SER A 426 -6.98 -5.30 -15.25
C SER A 426 -7.13 -6.57 -16.10
N LEU A 427 -7.65 -7.66 -15.57
CA LEU A 427 -8.00 -8.84 -16.39
C LEU A 427 -9.51 -9.03 -16.38
N PRO A 428 -10.14 -9.37 -17.52
CA PRO A 428 -9.55 -9.67 -18.84
C PRO A 428 -9.42 -8.45 -19.79
N MET A 429 -9.55 -7.22 -19.29
CA MET A 429 -9.66 -6.02 -20.14
C MET A 429 -8.32 -5.28 -20.23
N GLY A 430 -7.91 -4.84 -21.43
CA GLY A 430 -6.65 -4.10 -21.66
C GLY A 430 -6.56 -2.70 -21.01
N THR A 431 -7.30 -2.47 -19.93
CA THR A 431 -7.27 -1.29 -19.06
C THR A 431 -6.32 -1.51 -17.88
N GLN A 432 -6.08 -0.45 -17.12
CA GLN A 432 -5.19 -0.45 -15.96
C GLN A 432 -6.01 -0.23 -14.68
N ASP A 433 -5.64 -0.90 -13.60
CA ASP A 433 -6.13 -0.61 -12.26
C ASP A 433 -5.04 0.04 -11.42
N VAL A 434 -5.41 1.08 -10.67
CA VAL A 434 -4.52 1.75 -9.72
C VAL A 434 -4.26 0.83 -8.54
N ILE A 435 -2.98 0.62 -8.21
CA ILE A 435 -2.58 -0.22 -7.07
C ILE A 435 -1.81 0.57 -6.01
N GLY A 436 -1.40 1.80 -6.32
CA GLY A 436 -0.79 2.67 -5.33
C GLY A 436 -0.07 3.89 -5.89
N VAL A 437 0.76 4.50 -5.04
CA VAL A 437 1.57 5.68 -5.36
C VAL A 437 3.02 5.45 -4.94
N LEU A 438 3.95 5.65 -5.88
CA LEU A 438 5.39 5.47 -5.65
C LEU A 438 5.92 6.54 -4.68
N TRP A 439 6.78 6.15 -3.73
CA TRP A 439 7.40 7.11 -2.81
C TRP A 439 8.92 6.97 -2.64
N GLY A 440 9.54 5.84 -2.95
CA GLY A 440 10.98 5.70 -2.73
C GLY A 440 11.62 4.49 -3.38
N ARG A 441 12.95 4.43 -3.36
CA ARG A 441 13.70 3.22 -3.74
C ARG A 441 14.97 3.02 -2.90
N PRO A 442 15.36 1.77 -2.62
CA PRO A 442 16.65 1.45 -2.00
C PRO A 442 17.74 1.17 -3.05
N SER A 443 17.38 0.85 -4.29
CA SER A 443 18.33 0.56 -5.39
C SER A 443 17.76 1.00 -6.73
N THR A 444 18.49 0.85 -7.83
CA THR A 444 17.96 1.10 -9.18
C THR A 444 17.00 0.02 -9.66
N THR A 445 17.09 -1.19 -9.08
CA THR A 445 16.34 -2.37 -9.54
C THR A 445 15.06 -2.62 -8.74
N THR A 446 14.70 -1.68 -7.87
CA THR A 446 13.60 -1.84 -6.91
C THR A 446 12.93 -0.50 -6.66
N PHE A 447 11.67 -0.51 -6.26
CA PHE A 447 11.00 0.67 -5.69
C PHE A 447 9.98 0.24 -4.65
N TYR A 448 9.54 1.20 -3.84
CA TYR A 448 8.45 1.06 -2.89
C TYR A 448 7.30 1.99 -3.26
N TYR A 449 6.10 1.51 -3.02
CA TYR A 449 4.89 2.28 -3.17
C TYR A 449 3.96 2.11 -1.96
N SER A 450 3.13 3.12 -1.76
CA SER A 450 2.03 3.11 -0.79
C SER A 450 0.89 2.35 -1.45
N PRO A 451 0.50 1.16 -0.97
CA PRO A 451 -0.53 0.36 -1.62
C PRO A 451 -1.92 1.00 -1.46
N TRP A 452 -2.80 0.76 -2.42
CA TRP A 452 -4.11 1.43 -2.48
C TRP A 452 -4.95 1.22 -1.21
N GLU A 453 -4.90 0.02 -0.62
CA GLU A 453 -5.55 -0.26 0.67
C GLU A 453 -5.10 0.65 1.81
N ASN A 454 -3.85 1.13 1.80
CA ASN A 454 -3.36 2.04 2.83
C ASN A 454 -3.62 3.53 2.47
N ILE A 455 -3.89 3.83 1.20
CA ILE A 455 -4.18 5.19 0.72
C ILE A 455 -5.65 5.52 0.98
N TRP A 456 -6.55 4.61 0.62
CA TRP A 456 -7.98 4.80 0.76
C TRP A 456 -8.37 4.90 2.25
N GLN A 457 -9.32 5.77 2.58
CA GLN A 457 -9.82 5.91 3.95
C GLN A 457 -10.47 4.62 4.42
N GLN A 458 -9.75 3.91 5.27
CA GLN A 458 -10.29 2.84 6.09
C GLN A 458 -10.58 3.43 7.46
N GLU A 459 -11.85 3.50 7.85
CA GLU A 459 -12.22 3.77 9.24
C GLU A 459 -12.28 2.44 9.99
N ARG A 460 -11.50 2.29 11.06
CA ARG A 460 -11.58 1.14 11.96
C ARG A 460 -11.60 1.62 13.40
N ALA A 461 -12.58 1.16 14.17
CA ALA A 461 -12.79 1.60 15.56
C ALA A 461 -12.81 3.15 15.72
N GLY A 462 -13.44 3.86 14.78
CA GLY A 462 -13.52 5.33 14.81
C GLY A 462 -12.23 6.07 14.37
N THR A 463 -11.22 5.34 13.89
CA THR A 463 -9.93 5.90 13.46
C THR A 463 -9.75 5.81 11.95
N ASN A 464 -9.46 6.94 11.30
CA ASN A 464 -9.27 7.04 9.84
C ASN A 464 -7.82 6.78 9.40
N TYR A 465 -7.54 5.70 8.67
CA TYR A 465 -6.16 5.33 8.33
C TYR A 465 -5.63 5.89 7.00
N GLY A 466 -6.50 6.44 6.16
CA GLY A 466 -6.15 6.97 4.84
C GLY A 466 -6.97 8.21 4.47
N LEU A 467 -7.02 8.51 3.18
CA LEU A 467 -7.73 9.65 2.58
C LEU A 467 -9.06 9.19 1.93
N PRO A 468 -10.17 9.94 2.07
CA PRO A 468 -11.44 9.64 1.37
C PRO A 468 -11.33 9.95 -0.12
N VAL A 469 -10.64 9.10 -0.87
CA VAL A 469 -10.37 9.32 -2.30
C VAL A 469 -10.84 8.16 -3.14
N THR A 470 -11.60 8.43 -4.20
CA THR A 470 -12.01 7.43 -5.19
C THR A 470 -11.32 7.70 -6.51
N VAL A 471 -10.81 6.67 -7.17
CA VAL A 471 -10.17 6.80 -8.50
C VAL A 471 -11.17 7.34 -9.52
N VAL A 472 -10.72 8.31 -10.32
CA VAL A 472 -11.47 8.73 -11.52
C VAL A 472 -11.16 7.73 -12.63
N THR A 473 -12.20 7.13 -13.22
CA THR A 473 -12.06 6.11 -14.26
C THR A 473 -12.24 6.70 -15.66
N ALA A 474 -11.73 6.01 -16.68
CA ALA A 474 -11.86 6.44 -18.07
C ALA A 474 -13.33 6.55 -18.52
N SER A 475 -14.22 5.72 -17.97
CA SER A 475 -15.65 5.73 -18.29
C SER A 475 -16.35 7.02 -17.85
N GLN A 476 -15.77 7.80 -16.94
CA GLN A 476 -16.28 9.10 -16.53
C GLN A 476 -15.93 10.22 -17.52
N GLY A 477 -15.10 9.95 -18.53
CA GLY A 477 -14.67 10.92 -19.52
C GLY A 477 -13.74 11.99 -18.96
N VAL A 478 -13.85 13.22 -19.50
CA VAL A 478 -13.10 14.37 -19.00
C VAL A 478 -13.88 15.02 -17.86
N VAL A 479 -13.23 15.20 -16.72
CA VAL A 479 -13.82 15.82 -15.52
C VAL A 479 -13.10 17.11 -15.16
N SER A 480 -13.74 17.99 -14.40
CA SER A 480 -13.13 19.23 -13.89
C SER A 480 -13.79 19.67 -12.60
N ASN A 481 -13.07 20.46 -11.80
CA ASN A 481 -13.70 21.21 -10.72
C ASN A 481 -14.52 22.36 -11.33
N THR A 482 -15.83 22.36 -11.12
CA THR A 482 -16.66 23.53 -11.41
C THR A 482 -16.48 24.56 -10.29
N SER A 483 -16.26 25.82 -10.62
CA SER A 483 -16.22 26.91 -9.64
C SER A 483 -17.53 26.93 -8.84
N GLY A 484 -17.45 26.94 -7.52
CA GLY A 484 -18.57 26.62 -6.63
C GLY A 484 -19.81 27.51 -6.72
N GLY A 485 -20.89 27.01 -6.12
CA GLY A 485 -22.08 27.76 -5.71
C GLY A 485 -22.59 27.20 -4.38
N GLY A 486 -22.87 28.11 -3.44
CA GLY A 486 -23.36 27.81 -2.09
C GLY A 486 -24.76 27.19 -2.03
N GLY A 487 -25.18 26.84 -0.81
CA GLY A 487 -26.43 26.14 -0.57
C GLY A 487 -27.70 26.90 -0.97
N GLY A 488 -28.78 26.13 -1.18
CA GLY A 488 -30.15 26.61 -1.17
C GLY A 488 -31.03 26.03 -2.28
N GLY A 489 -31.99 25.18 -1.90
CA GLY A 489 -33.32 25.17 -2.50
C GLY A 489 -33.64 24.14 -3.59
N GLY A 490 -34.44 23.14 -3.21
CA GLY A 490 -35.73 22.83 -3.85
C GLY A 490 -35.77 22.36 -5.32
N GLY A 491 -36.10 21.07 -5.49
CA GLY A 491 -37.15 20.58 -6.39
C GLY A 491 -37.08 20.87 -7.89
N GLY A 492 -36.98 19.81 -8.70
CA GLY A 492 -37.33 19.87 -10.12
C GLY A 492 -37.02 18.56 -10.83
N GLY A 493 -38.05 17.75 -11.07
CA GLY A 493 -37.95 16.45 -11.73
C GLY A 493 -37.37 16.54 -13.14
N GLY A 494 -36.66 15.48 -13.52
CA GLY A 494 -36.10 15.30 -14.84
C GLY A 494 -37.16 15.19 -15.93
N GLY A 495 -36.95 15.93 -17.01
CA GLY A 495 -37.56 15.70 -18.31
C GLY A 495 -36.45 15.59 -19.35
N CYS A 496 -36.22 14.38 -19.86
CA CYS A 496 -35.39 14.14 -21.04
C CYS A 496 -36.00 14.85 -22.26
N LEU A 497 -35.21 15.67 -22.95
CA LEU A 497 -35.51 16.09 -24.32
C LEU A 497 -34.44 15.51 -25.25
N THR A 498 -34.88 14.54 -26.05
CA THR A 498 -34.14 13.90 -27.13
C THR A 498 -33.94 14.86 -28.30
N SER A 499 -32.74 14.86 -28.85
CA SER A 499 -32.35 15.45 -30.12
C SER A 499 -33.17 14.87 -31.28
N ASN A 500 -33.76 15.74 -32.10
CA ASN A 500 -33.94 15.54 -33.54
C ASN A 500 -34.36 16.87 -34.16
N GLY A 501 -33.53 17.44 -35.03
CA GLY A 501 -33.83 18.71 -35.67
C GLY A 501 -32.74 19.12 -36.64
N LEU A 502 -32.83 18.56 -37.84
CA LEU A 502 -32.02 18.82 -39.01
C LEU A 502 -31.86 20.32 -39.31
N VAL A 503 -30.66 20.69 -39.73
CA VAL A 503 -30.33 21.96 -40.40
C VAL A 503 -31.13 22.06 -41.71
N PRO A 504 -31.64 23.27 -42.03
CA PRO A 504 -31.16 23.90 -43.25
C PRO A 504 -30.83 25.39 -43.03
N GLU A 505 -29.65 25.81 -43.50
CA GLU A 505 -29.39 27.18 -43.96
C GLU A 505 -30.31 27.55 -45.16
N PRO A 506 -30.35 28.80 -45.68
CA PRO A 506 -29.77 30.07 -45.20
C PRO A 506 -30.75 31.27 -45.23
N CYS A 507 -30.42 32.33 -44.46
CA CYS A 507 -30.46 33.75 -44.85
C CYS A 507 -29.55 34.53 -43.90
#